data_AF-G1XAS8-F1
#
_entry.id   AF-G1XAS8-F1
#
_cell.length_a   1.000
_cell.length_b   1.000
_cell.length_c   1.000
_cell.angle_alpha   90.00
_cell.angle_beta   90.00
_cell.angle_gamma   90.00
#
_symmetry.space_group_name_H-M   'P 1'
#
loop_
_entity.id
_entity.type
_entity.pdbx_description
1 polymer ?
#
loop_
_entity_poly.entity_id
_entity_poly.type
_entity_poly.pdbx_seq_one_letter_code
_entity_poly.pdbx_strand_id
1 'polypeptide(L)'
;MLLQEQAATIYQAHDVESVTFLQALVNEPSNFRLECERLALNVLLKPIYGCRAGKIQDSLVKELYDIWEMMYLYFLPWTFPFDNFPSLLALPKILQPWDWLTRSLLRQEELIHARLLGGVKASMETGEGSPCMAKTLIESDILGHVLGLKINCTDDGKLNKQGEERNLTDVLAMILGAGADTISSTLLNFFKAMALHHNAMASSQAEIDAVVGPSRLPAWGDMDDLPYTKALIKEVHRWAPIATIGTSIWIIIININTLDIRVKGIQS
;
A
#
# COMPACT_ATOMS: atom_id res chain seq x y z
N MET A 1 16.70 14.37 13.23
CA MET A 1 15.86 15.56 13.04
C MET A 1 14.84 15.35 11.91
N LEU A 2 15.25 15.16 10.64
CA LEU A 2 14.35 14.88 9.51
C LEU A 2 13.39 13.69 9.72
N LEU A 3 13.88 12.57 10.28
CA LEU A 3 13.04 11.39 10.56
C LEU A 3 12.00 11.63 11.67
N GLN A 4 12.27 12.54 12.62
CA GLN A 4 11.32 12.87 13.69
C GLN A 4 10.20 13.79 13.19
N GLU A 5 10.51 14.74 12.29
CA GLU A 5 9.51 15.60 11.66
C GLU A 5 8.59 14.80 10.72
N GLN A 6 9.15 13.84 9.97
CA GLN A 6 8.36 12.93 9.15
C GLN A 6 7.45 12.02 10.01
N ALA A 7 7.97 11.48 11.11
CA ALA A 7 7.17 10.67 12.04
C ALA A 7 6.01 11.46 12.65
N ALA A 8 6.24 12.72 13.06
CA ALA A 8 5.19 13.58 13.59
C ALA A 8 4.08 13.86 12.55
N THR A 9 4.46 14.06 11.28
CA THR A 9 3.51 14.27 10.18
C THR A 9 2.67 13.01 9.93
N ILE A 10 3.28 11.83 10.02
CA ILE A 10 2.58 10.54 9.90
C ILE A 10 1.57 10.38 11.05
N TYR A 11 1.97 10.61 12.30
CA TYR A 11 1.08 10.49 13.45
C TYR A 11 -0.14 11.40 13.34
N GLN A 12 0.05 12.66 12.93
CA GLN A 12 -1.07 13.58 12.71
C GLN A 12 -2.01 13.10 11.59
N ALA A 13 -1.47 12.54 10.50
CA ALA A 13 -2.29 11.97 9.44
C ALA A 13 -3.12 10.77 9.94
N HIS A 14 -2.51 9.88 10.73
CA HIS A 14 -3.19 8.76 11.36
C HIS A 14 -4.34 9.21 12.28
N ASP A 15 -4.13 10.24 13.10
CA ASP A 15 -5.15 10.74 14.03
C ASP A 15 -6.37 11.29 13.27
N VAL A 16 -6.14 12.11 12.23
CA VAL A 16 -7.22 12.70 11.41
C VAL A 16 -8.01 11.62 10.67
N GLU A 17 -7.33 10.64 10.08
CA GLU A 17 -8.02 9.55 9.39
C GLU A 17 -8.80 8.65 10.36
N SER A 18 -8.25 8.40 11.56
CA SER A 18 -8.93 7.63 12.61
C SER A 18 -10.22 8.31 13.07
N VAL A 19 -10.20 9.63 13.29
CA VAL A 19 -11.40 10.40 13.63
C VAL A 19 -12.43 10.33 12.51
N THR A 20 -12.01 10.52 11.25
CA THR A 20 -12.92 10.45 10.10
C THR A 20 -13.55 9.07 9.97
N PHE A 21 -12.76 8.02 10.15
CA PHE A 21 -13.21 6.63 10.12
C PHE A 21 -14.23 6.34 11.22
N LEU A 22 -13.95 6.72 12.48
CA LEU A 22 -14.88 6.53 13.59
C LEU A 22 -16.19 7.28 13.38
N GLN A 23 -16.14 8.51 12.87
CA GLN A 23 -17.34 9.28 12.52
C GLN A 23 -18.16 8.57 11.44
N ALA A 24 -17.51 8.03 10.41
CA ALA A 24 -18.19 7.29 9.36
C ALA A 24 -18.86 6.01 9.89
N LEU A 25 -18.17 5.25 10.77
CA LEU A 25 -18.74 4.05 11.40
C LEU A 25 -19.97 4.34 12.26
N VAL A 26 -19.98 5.46 12.99
CA VAL A 26 -21.12 5.87 13.81
C VAL A 26 -22.32 6.25 12.92
N ASN A 27 -22.07 6.91 11.80
CA ASN A 27 -23.12 7.37 10.90
C ASN A 27 -23.69 6.27 10.01
N GLU A 28 -22.84 5.37 9.48
CA GLU A 28 -23.24 4.32 8.53
C GLU A 28 -22.46 3.01 8.76
N PRO A 29 -22.81 2.23 9.80
CA PRO A 29 -22.05 1.04 10.20
C PRO A 29 -22.09 -0.10 9.16
N SER A 30 -23.08 -0.12 8.26
CA SER A 30 -23.18 -1.14 7.21
C SER A 30 -22.03 -1.10 6.20
N ASN A 31 -21.39 0.05 6.03
CA ASN A 31 -20.31 0.26 5.06
C ASN A 31 -18.91 0.11 5.67
N PHE A 32 -18.79 -0.47 6.87
CA PHE A 32 -17.53 -0.55 7.61
C PHE A 32 -16.37 -1.14 6.80
N ARG A 33 -16.64 -2.09 5.89
CA ARG A 33 -15.61 -2.66 5.00
C ARG A 33 -14.97 -1.59 4.11
N LEU A 34 -15.79 -0.84 3.38
CA LEU A 34 -15.32 0.21 2.48
C LEU A 34 -14.63 1.34 3.28
N GLU A 35 -15.08 1.59 4.51
CA GLU A 35 -14.43 2.54 5.41
C GLU A 35 -13.06 2.06 5.89
N CYS A 36 -12.86 0.74 6.12
CA CYS A 36 -11.55 0.17 6.43
C CYS A 36 -10.59 0.36 5.25
N GLU A 37 -11.07 0.09 4.03
CA GLU A 37 -10.32 0.25 2.79
C GLU A 37 -9.92 1.72 2.56
N ARG A 38 -10.85 2.66 2.79
CA ARG A 38 -10.59 4.11 2.71
C ARG A 38 -9.59 4.59 3.75
N LEU A 39 -9.75 4.17 5.01
CA LEU A 39 -8.83 4.51 6.11
C LEU A 39 -7.40 4.06 5.74
N ALA A 40 -7.26 2.78 5.38
CA ALA A 40 -5.98 2.19 5.03
C ALA A 40 -5.30 2.90 3.87
N LEU A 41 -6.08 3.24 2.83
CA LEU A 41 -5.56 3.95 1.67
C LEU A 41 -5.12 5.38 2.02
N ASN A 42 -5.92 6.14 2.77
CA ASN A 42 -5.60 7.53 3.10
C ASN A 42 -4.40 7.66 4.04
N VAL A 43 -4.24 6.72 4.97
CA VAL A 43 -3.06 6.63 5.84
C VAL A 43 -1.76 6.54 5.03
N LEU A 44 -1.81 6.00 3.81
CA LEU A 44 -0.65 5.89 2.92
C LEU A 44 -0.61 6.94 1.82
N LEU A 45 -1.74 7.32 1.22
CA LEU A 45 -1.79 8.37 0.20
C LEU A 45 -1.19 9.68 0.71
N LYS A 46 -1.45 10.03 1.97
CA LYS A 46 -0.93 11.27 2.55
C LYS A 46 0.60 11.30 2.65
N PRO A 47 1.28 10.33 3.29
CA PRO A 47 2.74 10.31 3.32
C PRO A 47 3.38 9.99 1.96
N ILE A 48 2.73 9.21 1.09
CA ILE A 48 3.32 8.82 -0.21
C ILE A 48 3.18 9.93 -1.25
N TYR A 49 1.96 10.43 -1.46
CA TYR A 49 1.61 11.38 -2.52
C TYR A 49 1.20 12.77 -2.01
N GLY A 50 1.09 12.98 -0.70
CA GLY A 50 0.66 14.27 -0.14
C GLY A 50 -0.84 14.53 -0.27
N CYS A 51 -1.60 13.63 -0.91
CA CYS A 51 -3.02 13.76 -1.20
C CYS A 51 -3.90 12.85 -0.32
N ARG A 52 -5.22 12.99 -0.43
CA ARG A 52 -6.20 12.22 0.34
C ARG A 52 -7.38 11.87 -0.57
N ALA A 53 -7.84 10.63 -0.55
CA ALA A 53 -9.11 10.25 -1.17
C ALA A 53 -10.27 10.79 -0.34
N GLY A 54 -11.23 11.44 -0.99
CA GLY A 54 -12.25 12.25 -0.34
C GLY A 54 -13.34 11.42 0.36
N LYS A 55 -14.24 10.82 -0.42
CA LYS A 55 -15.41 10.07 0.07
C LYS A 55 -15.28 8.57 -0.22
N ILE A 56 -16.10 7.74 0.42
CA ILE A 56 -16.21 6.30 0.08
C ILE A 56 -16.50 6.08 -1.41
N GLN A 57 -17.30 6.98 -2.02
CA GLN A 57 -17.64 6.91 -3.44
C GLN A 57 -16.57 7.51 -4.36
N ASP A 58 -15.42 7.93 -3.83
CA ASP A 58 -14.30 8.38 -4.65
C ASP A 58 -13.82 7.22 -5.50
N SER A 59 -13.77 7.43 -6.82
CA SER A 59 -13.50 6.35 -7.77
C SER A 59 -12.13 5.74 -7.55
N LEU A 60 -11.19 6.51 -6.99
CA LEU A 60 -9.82 6.07 -6.72
C LEU A 60 -9.73 4.87 -5.77
N VAL A 61 -10.47 4.89 -4.65
CA VAL A 61 -10.41 3.80 -3.66
C VAL A 61 -10.89 2.51 -4.32
N LYS A 62 -12.07 2.59 -4.94
CA LYS A 62 -12.69 1.45 -5.60
C LYS A 62 -11.84 0.94 -6.77
N GLU A 63 -11.33 1.82 -7.62
CA GLU A 63 -10.49 1.44 -8.76
C GLU A 63 -9.24 0.67 -8.31
N LEU A 64 -8.55 1.13 -7.27
CA LEU A 64 -7.37 0.44 -6.75
C LEU A 64 -7.71 -0.93 -6.13
N TYR A 65 -8.73 -1.00 -5.27
CA TYR A 65 -9.12 -2.27 -4.64
C TYR A 65 -9.71 -3.26 -5.65
N ASP A 66 -10.46 -2.83 -6.67
CA ASP A 66 -10.95 -3.70 -7.75
C ASP A 66 -9.76 -4.31 -8.54
N ILE A 67 -8.70 -3.53 -8.80
CA ILE A 67 -7.47 -4.02 -9.44
C ILE A 67 -6.76 -5.02 -8.53
N TRP A 68 -6.57 -4.71 -7.26
CA TRP A 68 -5.87 -5.58 -6.31
C TRP A 68 -6.62 -6.88 -6.04
N GLU A 69 -7.95 -6.85 -5.93
CA GLU A 69 -8.79 -8.06 -5.86
C GLU A 69 -8.57 -8.97 -7.07
N MET A 70 -8.44 -8.41 -8.27
CA MET A 70 -8.10 -9.19 -9.46
C MET A 70 -6.65 -9.70 -9.45
N MET A 71 -5.71 -8.92 -8.92
CA MET A 71 -4.32 -9.35 -8.75
C MET A 71 -4.19 -10.49 -7.71
N TYR A 72 -5.09 -10.58 -6.73
CA TYR A 72 -5.10 -11.68 -5.75
C TYR A 72 -5.24 -13.06 -6.38
N LEU A 73 -5.92 -13.17 -7.51
CA LEU A 73 -6.01 -14.41 -8.27
C LEU A 73 -4.63 -14.96 -8.68
N TYR A 74 -3.63 -14.10 -8.86
CA TYR A 74 -2.26 -14.52 -9.19
C TYR A 74 -1.45 -15.00 -7.98
N PHE A 75 -1.88 -14.68 -6.76
CA PHE A 75 -1.25 -15.19 -5.54
C PHE A 75 -1.80 -16.56 -5.12
N LEU A 76 -3.00 -16.91 -5.58
CA LEU A 76 -3.63 -18.18 -5.28
C LEU A 76 -3.02 -19.29 -6.14
N PRO A 77 -2.36 -20.30 -5.54
CA PRO A 77 -1.87 -21.43 -6.30
C PRO A 77 -3.06 -22.11 -7.00
N TRP A 78 -2.81 -22.66 -8.19
CA TRP A 78 -3.80 -23.35 -9.03
C TRP A 78 -4.75 -22.47 -9.83
N THR A 79 -4.70 -21.15 -9.67
CA THR A 79 -5.57 -20.25 -10.44
C THR A 79 -5.16 -20.19 -11.90
N PHE A 80 -3.85 -20.25 -12.16
CA PHE A 80 -3.33 -20.25 -13.52
C PHE A 80 -2.59 -21.55 -13.87
N PRO A 81 -2.76 -22.08 -15.08
CA PRO A 81 -2.10 -23.31 -15.50
C PRO A 81 -0.57 -23.25 -15.43
N PHE A 82 0.03 -22.06 -15.58
CA PHE A 82 1.47 -21.88 -15.55
C PHE A 82 2.11 -22.15 -14.18
N ASP A 83 1.33 -22.09 -13.09
CA ASP A 83 1.82 -22.41 -11.73
C ASP A 83 2.27 -23.87 -11.62
N ASN A 84 1.61 -24.77 -12.35
CA ASN A 84 1.91 -26.20 -12.37
C ASN A 84 2.73 -26.61 -13.60
N PHE A 85 2.62 -25.85 -14.70
CA PHE A 85 3.27 -26.14 -15.97
C PHE A 85 4.09 -24.94 -16.46
N PRO A 86 5.32 -24.73 -15.96
CA PRO A 86 6.16 -23.61 -16.37
C PRO A 86 6.44 -23.56 -17.88
N SER A 87 6.37 -24.71 -18.57
CA SER A 87 6.50 -24.79 -20.03
C SER A 87 5.47 -23.96 -20.78
N LEU A 88 4.32 -23.63 -20.17
CA LEU A 88 3.31 -22.75 -20.77
C LEU A 88 3.79 -21.30 -20.93
N LEU A 89 4.79 -20.87 -20.15
CA LEU A 89 5.42 -19.55 -20.30
C LEU A 89 6.24 -19.44 -21.60
N ALA A 90 6.62 -20.56 -22.21
CA ALA A 90 7.32 -20.60 -23.50
C ALA A 90 6.38 -20.40 -24.71
N LEU A 91 5.05 -20.42 -24.51
CA LEU A 91 4.09 -20.19 -25.58
C LEU A 91 4.20 -18.76 -26.15
N PRO A 92 3.89 -18.52 -27.43
CA PRO A 92 3.73 -17.17 -27.96
C PRO A 92 2.73 -16.35 -27.13
N LYS A 93 2.98 -15.05 -26.94
CA LYS A 93 2.15 -14.18 -26.08
C LYS A 93 0.65 -14.14 -26.42
N ILE A 94 0.32 -14.36 -27.70
CA ILE A 94 -1.07 -14.44 -28.18
C ILE A 94 -1.82 -15.63 -27.53
N LEU A 95 -1.10 -16.69 -27.16
CA LEU A 95 -1.65 -17.89 -26.50
C LEU A 95 -1.55 -17.83 -24.97
N GLN A 96 -1.14 -16.70 -24.40
CA GLN A 96 -1.03 -16.48 -22.95
C GLN A 96 -2.11 -15.48 -22.50
N PRO A 97 -3.40 -15.87 -22.40
CA PRO A 97 -4.47 -14.95 -21.97
C PRO A 97 -4.24 -14.35 -20.58
N TRP A 98 -3.55 -15.08 -19.70
CA TRP A 98 -3.11 -14.57 -18.39
C TRP A 98 -2.13 -13.40 -18.52
N ASP A 99 -1.22 -13.41 -19.49
CA ASP A 99 -0.28 -12.29 -19.72
C ASP A 99 -1.02 -11.03 -20.21
N TRP A 100 -2.06 -11.18 -21.05
CA TRP A 100 -2.92 -10.06 -21.42
C TRP A 100 -3.62 -9.45 -20.21
N LEU A 101 -4.19 -10.29 -19.35
CA LEU A 101 -4.87 -9.84 -18.14
C LEU A 101 -3.89 -9.13 -17.19
N THR A 102 -2.71 -9.71 -16.95
CA THR A 102 -1.67 -9.09 -16.11
C THR A 102 -1.26 -7.73 -16.67
N ARG A 103 -0.98 -7.63 -17.98
CA ARG A 103 -0.60 -6.35 -18.61
C ARG A 103 -1.72 -5.32 -18.54
N SER A 104 -2.98 -5.74 -18.67
CA SER A 104 -4.13 -4.85 -18.55
C SER A 104 -4.25 -4.28 -17.15
N LEU A 105 -4.12 -5.12 -16.11
CA LEU A 105 -4.17 -4.71 -14.71
C LEU A 105 -3.02 -3.76 -14.36
N LEU A 106 -1.78 -4.16 -14.70
CA LEU A 106 -0.59 -3.32 -14.47
C LEU A 106 -0.70 -1.97 -15.18
N ARG A 107 -1.24 -1.94 -16.41
CA ARG A 107 -1.44 -0.68 -17.14
C ARG A 107 -2.50 0.21 -16.49
N GLN A 108 -3.56 -0.36 -15.94
CA GLN A 108 -4.59 0.41 -15.23
C GLN A 108 -4.01 1.04 -13.95
N GLU A 109 -3.27 0.25 -13.17
CA GLU A 109 -2.58 0.71 -11.97
C GLU A 109 -1.54 1.80 -12.31
N GLU A 110 -0.69 1.57 -13.33
CA GLU A 110 0.31 2.53 -13.80
C GLU A 110 -0.34 3.88 -14.15
N LEU A 111 -1.52 3.88 -14.80
CA LEU A 111 -2.24 5.13 -15.12
C LEU A 111 -2.73 5.87 -13.88
N ILE A 112 -3.18 5.15 -12.84
CA ILE A 112 -3.60 5.75 -11.58
C ILE A 112 -2.40 6.41 -10.89
N HIS A 113 -1.30 5.67 -10.76
CA HIS A 113 -0.09 6.17 -10.09
C HIS A 113 0.58 7.30 -10.89
N ALA A 114 0.55 7.27 -12.22
CA ALA A 114 1.01 8.36 -13.06
C ALA A 114 0.18 9.64 -12.86
N ARG A 115 -1.15 9.53 -12.70
CA ARG A 115 -2.02 10.69 -12.38
C ARG A 115 -1.67 11.28 -11.01
N LEU A 116 -1.49 10.43 -9.99
CA LEU A 116 -1.10 10.86 -8.65
C LEU A 116 0.27 11.57 -8.66
N LEU A 117 1.25 11.00 -9.36
CA LEU A 117 2.57 11.59 -9.53
C LEU A 117 2.54 12.92 -10.28
N GLY A 118 1.69 13.03 -11.32
CA GLY A 118 1.44 14.29 -12.02
C GLY A 118 0.91 15.39 -11.09
N GLY A 119 -0.01 15.03 -10.17
CA GLY A 119 -0.52 15.95 -9.15
C GLY A 119 0.57 16.44 -8.17
N VAL A 120 1.48 15.55 -7.77
CA VAL A 120 2.65 15.90 -6.95
C VAL A 120 3.55 16.88 -7.69
N LYS A 121 3.92 16.57 -8.94
CA LYS A 121 4.77 17.45 -9.78
C LYS A 121 4.16 18.85 -9.93
N ALA A 122 2.86 18.93 -10.23
CA ALA A 122 2.16 20.21 -10.33
C ALA A 122 2.21 21.01 -9.01
N SER A 123 2.06 20.34 -7.86
CA SER A 123 2.14 20.96 -6.54
C SER A 123 3.57 21.37 -6.14
N MET A 124 4.59 20.75 -6.74
CA MET A 124 5.99 21.16 -6.59
C MET A 124 6.29 22.44 -7.38
N GLU A 125 5.73 22.58 -8.59
CA GLU A 125 5.88 23.78 -9.42
C GLU A 125 5.28 25.03 -8.75
N THR A 126 4.15 24.89 -8.05
CA THR A 126 3.51 26.00 -7.32
C THR A 126 4.15 26.31 -5.97
N GLY A 127 5.02 25.42 -5.46
CA GLY A 127 5.63 25.56 -4.13
C GLY A 127 4.67 25.28 -2.95
N GLU A 128 3.44 24.86 -3.21
CA GLU A 128 2.39 24.66 -2.18
C GLU A 128 2.26 23.19 -1.71
N GLY A 129 3.11 22.29 -2.22
CA GLY A 129 3.05 20.86 -1.92
C GLY A 129 3.52 20.45 -0.52
N SER A 130 2.68 19.68 0.19
CA SER A 130 3.00 19.01 1.46
C SER A 130 4.22 18.06 1.30
N PRO A 131 5.09 17.94 2.32
CA PRO A 131 6.22 17.01 2.26
C PRO A 131 5.69 15.57 2.14
N CYS A 132 6.09 14.87 1.08
CA CYS A 132 5.69 13.49 0.81
C CYS A 132 6.84 12.70 0.19
N MET A 133 6.76 11.37 0.29
CA MET A 133 7.78 10.46 -0.21
C MET A 133 8.02 10.63 -1.71
N ALA A 134 6.96 10.78 -2.51
CA ALA A 134 7.07 11.01 -3.95
C ALA A 134 7.88 12.28 -4.25
N LYS A 135 7.61 13.39 -3.55
CA LYS A 135 8.38 14.63 -3.68
C LYS A 135 9.85 14.42 -3.31
N THR A 136 10.12 13.77 -2.18
CA THR A 136 11.50 13.46 -1.76
C THR A 136 12.21 12.57 -2.77
N LEU A 137 11.56 11.56 -3.35
CA LEU A 137 12.14 10.68 -4.35
C LEU A 137 12.34 11.35 -5.72
N ILE A 138 11.56 12.38 -6.04
CA ILE A 138 11.78 13.21 -7.23
C ILE A 138 12.98 14.17 -7.01
N GLU A 139 13.06 14.77 -5.82
CA GLU A 139 14.10 15.75 -5.48
C GLU A 139 15.46 15.10 -5.19
N SER A 140 15.44 13.88 -4.67
CA SER A 140 16.65 13.13 -4.33
C SER A 140 17.00 12.16 -5.44
N ASP A 141 18.25 12.19 -5.92
CA ASP A 141 18.81 11.17 -6.82
C ASP A 141 19.07 9.83 -6.08
N ILE A 142 18.28 9.54 -5.03
CA ILE A 142 18.36 8.30 -4.24
C ILE A 142 17.97 7.10 -5.09
N LEU A 143 17.02 7.26 -6.03
CA LEU A 143 16.73 6.20 -7.00
C LEU A 143 17.98 5.88 -7.84
N GLY A 144 18.77 6.89 -8.23
CA GLY A 144 20.03 6.71 -8.96
C GLY A 144 21.07 5.94 -8.17
N HIS A 145 21.20 6.28 -6.89
CA HIS A 145 22.26 5.75 -6.04
C HIS A 145 21.93 4.42 -5.33
N VAL A 146 20.68 4.17 -4.93
CA VAL A 146 20.28 2.99 -4.13
C VAL A 146 19.70 1.88 -5.00
N LEU A 147 18.93 2.24 -6.03
CA LEU A 147 18.27 1.28 -6.92
C LEU A 147 18.98 1.14 -8.27
N GLY A 148 20.03 1.93 -8.53
CA GLY A 148 20.70 1.99 -9.83
C GLY A 148 19.84 2.67 -10.92
N LEU A 149 18.83 3.43 -10.51
CA LEU A 149 17.82 4.04 -11.36
C LEU A 149 18.10 5.54 -11.46
N LYS A 150 19.02 5.95 -12.35
CA LYS A 150 19.40 7.37 -12.48
C LYS A 150 18.14 8.23 -12.64
N ILE A 151 17.91 9.21 -11.76
CA ILE A 151 16.89 10.23 -11.97
C ILE A 151 17.67 11.54 -12.14
N ASN A 152 17.74 12.00 -13.39
CA ASN A 152 18.50 13.16 -13.85
C ASN A 152 20.01 12.96 -14.03
N CYS A 153 20.40 12.33 -15.14
CA CYS A 153 21.67 12.63 -15.81
C CYS A 153 21.44 12.70 -17.32
N THR A 154 21.36 13.91 -17.88
CA THR A 154 21.81 14.09 -19.27
C THR A 154 23.31 14.24 -19.24
N ASP A 155 24.02 13.36 -19.92
CA ASP A 155 24.96 13.68 -20.99
C ASP A 155 25.44 12.33 -21.58
N ASP A 156 25.04 12.06 -22.83
CA ASP A 156 25.59 11.04 -23.73
C ASP A 156 25.33 9.51 -23.48
N GLY A 157 24.07 9.04 -23.49
CA GLY A 157 23.81 7.60 -23.66
C GLY A 157 22.39 7.13 -23.30
N LYS A 158 21.55 6.95 -24.32
CA LYS A 158 20.10 6.62 -24.29
C LYS A 158 19.67 5.55 -23.26
N LEU A 159 19.29 5.99 -22.06
CA LEU A 159 18.19 5.41 -21.29
C LEU A 159 16.98 6.34 -21.43
N ASN A 160 15.80 5.76 -21.66
CA ASN A 160 14.59 6.48 -22.04
C ASN A 160 14.02 7.17 -20.78
N LYS A 161 13.83 8.49 -20.76
CA LYS A 161 13.21 9.24 -19.63
C LYS A 161 11.88 8.63 -19.16
N GLN A 162 11.17 7.97 -20.07
CA GLN A 162 9.94 7.22 -19.78
C GLN A 162 10.16 6.00 -18.88
N GLY A 163 11.33 5.36 -18.94
CA GLY A 163 11.67 4.20 -18.11
C GLY A 163 11.97 4.59 -16.66
N GLU A 164 12.58 5.75 -16.43
CA GLU A 164 12.90 6.26 -15.09
C GLU A 164 11.65 6.65 -14.30
N GLU A 165 10.73 7.39 -14.94
CA GLU A 165 9.44 7.75 -14.34
C GLU A 165 8.57 6.52 -14.07
N ARG A 166 8.63 5.51 -14.95
CA ARG A 166 7.96 4.24 -14.74
C ARG A 166 8.48 3.53 -13.48
N ASN A 167 9.80 3.45 -13.29
CA ASN A 167 10.35 2.80 -12.10
C ASN A 167 9.97 3.51 -10.79
N LEU A 168 9.94 4.85 -10.79
CA LEU A 168 9.44 5.61 -9.64
C LEU A 168 7.96 5.29 -9.37
N THR A 169 7.14 5.24 -10.43
CA THR A 169 5.72 4.89 -10.35
C THR A 169 5.54 3.49 -9.78
N ASP A 170 6.34 2.52 -10.23
CA ASP A 170 6.30 1.12 -9.78
C ASP A 170 6.67 1.00 -8.29
N VAL A 171 7.70 1.71 -7.82
CA VAL A 171 8.11 1.70 -6.40
C VAL A 171 7.00 2.27 -5.52
N LEU A 172 6.43 3.41 -5.90
CA LEU A 172 5.34 4.04 -5.13
C LEU A 172 4.06 3.19 -5.15
N ALA A 173 3.77 2.54 -6.27
CA ALA A 173 2.65 1.61 -6.41
C ALA A 173 2.80 0.40 -5.48
N MET A 174 3.99 -0.21 -5.47
CA MET A 174 4.28 -1.33 -4.57
C MET A 174 4.08 -0.96 -3.10
N ILE A 175 4.55 0.21 -2.67
CA ILE A 175 4.42 0.67 -1.27
C ILE A 175 2.94 0.92 -0.93
N LEU A 176 2.19 1.58 -1.82
CA LEU A 176 0.78 1.86 -1.59
C LEU A 176 -0.04 0.56 -1.52
N GLY A 177 0.12 -0.34 -2.49
CA GLY A 177 -0.64 -1.59 -2.54
C GLY A 177 -0.31 -2.54 -1.40
N ALA A 178 0.98 -2.75 -1.10
CA ALA A 178 1.40 -3.63 -0.01
C ALA A 178 0.91 -3.14 1.36
N GLY A 179 0.89 -1.84 1.58
CA GLY A 179 0.44 -1.27 2.85
C GLY A 179 -1.08 -1.18 2.97
N ALA A 180 -1.77 -0.69 1.94
CA ALA A 180 -3.20 -0.38 2.04
C ALA A 180 -4.02 -1.66 2.24
N ASP A 181 -3.73 -2.69 1.45
CA ASP A 181 -4.49 -3.92 1.53
C ASP A 181 -4.25 -4.69 2.83
N THR A 182 -3.00 -4.72 3.31
CA THR A 182 -2.68 -5.40 4.58
C THR A 182 -3.28 -4.68 5.78
N ILE A 183 -3.34 -3.34 5.77
CA ILE A 183 -3.99 -2.58 6.85
C ILE A 183 -5.50 -2.83 6.84
N SER A 184 -6.17 -2.72 5.69
CA SER A 184 -7.62 -2.93 5.60
C SER A 184 -8.02 -4.35 5.98
N SER A 185 -7.28 -5.36 5.51
CA SER A 185 -7.47 -6.76 5.90
C SER A 185 -7.27 -7.00 7.40
N THR A 186 -6.28 -6.34 8.03
CA THR A 186 -6.07 -6.42 9.49
C THR A 186 -7.26 -5.86 10.24
N LEU A 187 -7.79 -4.71 9.81
CA LEU A 187 -8.95 -4.08 10.44
C LEU A 187 -10.20 -4.96 10.35
N LEU A 188 -10.45 -5.59 9.20
CA LEU A 188 -11.54 -6.55 9.03
C LEU A 188 -11.37 -7.76 9.96
N ASN A 189 -10.15 -8.29 10.10
CA ASN A 189 -9.84 -9.36 11.05
C ASN A 189 -10.04 -8.92 12.50
N PHE A 190 -9.71 -7.67 12.84
CA PHE A 190 -9.99 -7.08 14.15
C PHE A 190 -11.49 -7.05 14.44
N PHE A 191 -12.32 -6.52 13.54
CA PHE A 191 -13.78 -6.52 13.73
C PHE A 191 -14.35 -7.93 13.90
N LYS A 192 -13.88 -8.87 13.08
CA LYS A 192 -14.25 -10.28 13.21
C LYS A 192 -13.84 -10.87 14.56
N ALA A 193 -12.62 -10.61 15.03
CA ALA A 193 -12.14 -11.08 16.32
C ALA A 193 -12.95 -10.48 17.48
N MET A 194 -13.26 -9.18 17.44
CA MET A 194 -14.05 -8.50 18.47
C MET A 194 -15.50 -8.97 18.51
N ALA A 195 -16.05 -9.38 17.35
CA ALA A 195 -17.37 -10.00 17.26
C ALA A 195 -17.42 -11.44 17.81
N LEU A 196 -16.29 -12.17 17.81
CA LEU A 196 -16.21 -13.54 18.33
C LEU A 196 -15.74 -13.61 19.81
N HIS A 197 -14.94 -12.64 20.24
CA HIS A 197 -14.28 -12.63 21.55
C HIS A 197 -14.61 -11.37 22.36
N HIS A 198 -15.90 -11.17 22.66
CA HIS A 198 -16.40 -9.98 23.36
C HIS A 198 -15.70 -9.71 24.70
N ASN A 199 -15.32 -10.74 25.45
CA ASN A 199 -14.61 -10.57 26.72
C ASN A 199 -13.24 -9.89 26.51
N ALA A 200 -12.51 -10.27 25.45
CA ALA A 200 -11.23 -9.66 25.15
C ALA A 200 -11.39 -8.19 24.74
N MET A 201 -12.42 -7.89 23.95
CA MET A 201 -12.80 -6.52 23.59
C MET A 201 -13.11 -5.67 24.84
N ALA A 202 -13.95 -6.18 25.73
CA ALA A 202 -14.37 -5.48 26.94
C ALA A 202 -13.19 -5.18 27.88
N SER A 203 -12.25 -6.12 28.02
CA SER A 203 -11.03 -5.88 28.81
C SER A 203 -10.13 -4.79 28.21
N SER A 204 -10.00 -4.72 26.88
CA SER A 204 -9.23 -3.65 26.24
C SER A 204 -9.93 -2.30 26.35
N GLN A 205 -11.26 -2.26 26.22
CA GLN A 205 -12.05 -1.04 26.46
C GLN A 205 -11.88 -0.54 27.90
N ALA A 206 -11.94 -1.43 28.89
CA ALA A 206 -11.74 -1.06 30.30
C ALA A 206 -10.33 -0.49 30.58
N GLU A 207 -9.29 -1.03 29.94
CA GLU A 207 -7.94 -0.48 30.04
C GLU A 207 -7.85 0.93 29.41
N ILE A 208 -8.41 1.10 28.21
CA ILE A 208 -8.47 2.41 27.53
C ILE A 208 -9.22 3.43 28.38
N ASP A 209 -10.37 3.07 28.93
CA ASP A 209 -11.17 3.94 29.79
C ASP A 209 -10.42 4.35 31.07
N ALA A 210 -9.59 3.46 31.62
CA ALA A 210 -8.81 3.73 32.83
C ALA A 210 -7.60 4.67 32.57
N VAL A 211 -6.94 4.52 31.42
CA VAL A 211 -5.71 5.27 31.09
C VAL A 211 -6.02 6.60 30.38
N VAL A 212 -6.90 6.56 29.39
CA VAL A 212 -7.21 7.70 28.51
C VAL A 212 -8.39 8.51 29.05
N GLY A 213 -9.40 7.83 29.57
CA GLY A 213 -10.65 8.42 30.02
C GLY A 213 -11.59 8.85 28.88
N PRO A 214 -12.79 9.36 29.20
CA PRO A 214 -13.84 9.63 28.21
C PRO A 214 -13.74 10.99 27.50
N SER A 215 -12.79 11.85 27.90
CA SER A 215 -12.72 13.26 27.45
C SER A 215 -11.89 13.48 26.18
N ARG A 216 -11.12 12.48 25.76
CA ARG A 216 -10.23 12.56 24.58
C ARG A 216 -10.07 11.19 23.92
N LEU A 217 -9.56 11.19 22.69
CA LEU A 217 -9.13 9.96 22.01
C LEU A 217 -7.73 9.52 22.49
N PRO A 218 -7.39 8.22 22.34
CA PRO A 218 -6.04 7.72 22.59
C PRO A 218 -5.01 8.44 21.71
N ALA A 219 -3.82 8.67 22.25
CA ALA A 219 -2.70 9.26 21.55
C ALA A 219 -1.45 8.36 21.65
N TRP A 220 -0.46 8.59 20.79
CA TRP A 220 0.78 7.80 20.76
C TRP A 220 1.54 7.76 22.10
N GLY A 221 1.40 8.81 22.92
CA GLY A 221 2.00 8.85 24.26
C GLY A 221 1.39 7.88 25.27
N ASP A 222 0.17 7.39 25.03
CA ASP A 222 -0.52 6.46 25.93
C ASP A 222 -0.10 4.99 25.68
N MET A 223 0.64 4.72 24.59
CA MET A 223 0.91 3.36 24.11
C MET A 223 1.65 2.48 25.14
N ASP A 224 2.55 3.07 25.94
CA ASP A 224 3.31 2.33 26.95
C ASP A 224 2.46 1.96 28.18
N ASP A 225 1.38 2.71 28.43
CA ASP A 225 0.42 2.49 29.51
C ASP A 225 -0.76 1.58 29.10
N LEU A 226 -0.77 1.07 27.86
CA LEU A 226 -1.82 0.20 27.30
C LEU A 226 -1.31 -1.22 26.97
N PRO A 227 -0.73 -1.97 27.95
CA PRO A 227 -0.12 -3.27 27.68
C PRO A 227 -1.11 -4.33 27.20
N TYR A 228 -2.35 -4.34 27.70
CA TYR A 228 -3.36 -5.31 27.29
C TYR A 228 -3.85 -5.03 25.87
N THR A 229 -4.13 -3.77 25.54
CA THR A 229 -4.52 -3.35 24.20
C THR A 229 -3.42 -3.68 23.18
N LYS A 230 -2.15 -3.46 23.54
CA LYS A 230 -1.00 -3.88 22.72
C LYS A 230 -0.93 -5.39 22.54
N ALA A 231 -1.21 -6.17 23.59
CA ALA A 231 -1.28 -7.62 23.52
C ALA A 231 -2.43 -8.10 22.62
N LEU A 232 -3.60 -7.45 22.70
CA LEU A 232 -4.76 -7.73 21.86
C LEU A 232 -4.46 -7.49 20.38
N ILE A 233 -3.84 -6.36 20.03
CA ILE A 233 -3.43 -6.06 18.64
C ILE A 233 -2.48 -7.15 18.12
N LYS A 234 -1.48 -7.54 18.92
CA LYS A 234 -0.56 -8.64 18.57
C LYS A 234 -1.30 -9.97 18.39
N GLU A 235 -2.28 -10.24 19.25
CA GLU A 235 -3.06 -11.46 19.19
C GLU A 235 -3.96 -11.52 17.95
N VAL A 236 -4.51 -10.39 17.50
CA VAL A 236 -5.24 -10.32 16.22
C VAL A 236 -4.35 -10.71 15.06
N HIS A 237 -3.11 -10.19 15.00
CA HIS A 237 -2.13 -10.59 13.99
C HIS A 237 -1.74 -12.07 14.08
N ARG A 238 -1.65 -12.63 15.29
CA ARG A 238 -1.33 -14.05 15.50
C ARG A 238 -2.50 -14.97 15.14
N TRP A 239 -3.73 -14.56 15.44
CA TRP A 239 -4.95 -15.35 15.25
C TRP A 239 -5.39 -15.40 13.78
N ALA A 240 -5.30 -14.26 13.08
CA ALA A 240 -5.64 -14.15 11.66
C ALA A 240 -4.51 -13.45 10.88
N PRO A 241 -3.37 -14.13 10.68
CA PRO A 241 -2.28 -13.58 9.90
C PRO A 241 -2.69 -13.40 8.44
N ILE A 242 -2.40 -12.23 7.87
CA ILE A 242 -2.76 -11.92 6.47
C ILE A 242 -1.97 -12.78 5.49
N ALA A 243 -0.68 -13.02 5.77
CA ALA A 243 0.16 -13.93 5.02
C ALA A 243 0.41 -15.20 5.84
N THR A 244 -0.44 -16.21 5.66
CA THR A 244 -0.33 -17.53 6.33
C THR A 244 0.81 -18.38 5.78
N ILE A 245 1.10 -18.24 4.50
CA ILE A 245 2.25 -18.81 3.81
C ILE A 245 2.95 -17.59 3.22
N GLY A 246 4.21 -17.33 3.58
CA GLY A 246 4.96 -16.24 2.97
C GLY A 246 4.85 -16.29 1.45
N THR A 247 5.01 -15.15 0.76
CA THR A 247 4.90 -15.13 -0.71
C THR A 247 5.77 -16.23 -1.30
N SER A 248 5.14 -17.13 -2.07
CA SER A 248 5.82 -18.27 -2.66
C SER A 248 7.06 -17.77 -3.39
N ILE A 249 8.25 -18.28 -3.05
CA ILE A 249 9.53 -17.89 -3.67
C ILE A 249 9.45 -17.93 -5.20
N TRP A 250 8.65 -18.85 -5.76
CA TRP A 250 8.38 -18.96 -7.19
C TRP A 250 7.66 -17.75 -7.80
N ILE A 251 6.74 -17.09 -7.09
CA ILE A 251 6.07 -15.86 -7.57
C ILE A 251 7.07 -14.71 -7.64
N ILE A 252 7.98 -14.62 -6.67
CA ILE A 252 9.08 -13.63 -6.69
C ILE A 252 10.02 -13.90 -7.88
N ILE A 253 10.38 -15.17 -8.13
CA ILE A 253 11.24 -15.56 -9.25
C ILE A 253 10.57 -15.29 -10.61
N ILE A 254 9.27 -15.53 -10.75
CA ILE A 254 8.53 -15.19 -11.97
C ILE A 254 8.50 -13.67 -12.16
N ASN A 255 8.22 -12.89 -11.10
CA ASN A 255 8.23 -11.43 -11.19
C ASN A 255 9.61 -10.88 -11.57
N ILE A 256 10.69 -11.43 -11.00
CA ILE A 256 12.07 -11.09 -11.36
C ILE A 256 12.38 -11.46 -12.81
N ASN A 257 11.96 -12.64 -13.29
CA ASN A 257 12.17 -13.05 -14.68
C ASN A 257 11.28 -12.30 -15.69
N THR A 258 10.11 -11.80 -15.29
CA THR A 258 9.28 -10.91 -16.12
C THR A 258 9.75 -9.46 -16.08
N LEU A 259 10.45 -9.05 -15.03
CA LEU A 259 11.15 -7.77 -14.90
C LEU A 259 12.57 -7.80 -15.48
N ASP A 260 13.05 -8.95 -15.98
CA ASP A 260 14.36 -9.10 -16.64
C ASP A 260 14.33 -8.47 -18.04
N ILE A 261 14.30 -7.13 -18.04
CA ILE A 261 14.78 -6.30 -19.14
C ILE A 261 16.28 -6.61 -19.29
N ARG A 262 16.58 -7.51 -20.22
CA ARG A 262 17.86 -7.63 -20.95
C ARG A 262 19.10 -7.17 -20.16
N VAL A 263 19.52 -7.95 -19.16
CA VAL A 263 20.94 -7.97 -18.75
C VAL A 263 21.61 -9.23 -19.31
N LYS A 264 21.58 -9.38 -20.64
CA LYS A 264 22.49 -10.28 -21.37
C LYS A 264 23.03 -9.56 -22.59
N GLY A 265 24.18 -8.94 -22.37
CA GLY A 265 24.94 -8.24 -23.39
C GLY A 265 26.32 -7.80 -22.92
N ILE A 266 26.94 -8.48 -21.95
CA ILE A 266 28.38 -8.38 -21.67
C ILE A 266 28.83 -9.78 -21.23
N GLN A 267 29.92 -10.25 -21.84
CA GLN A 267 30.59 -11.57 -21.71
C GLN A 267 30.14 -12.65 -22.73
N SER A 268 30.56 -12.49 -23.98
CA SER A 268 31.73 -13.20 -24.55
C SER A 268 31.93 -12.76 -26.00
#